data_AF-A0A7C0ZHS7-F1
#
_entry.id   AF-A0A7C0ZHS7-F1
#
_cell.length_a   1.000
_cell.length_b   1.000
_cell.length_c   1.000
_cell.angle_alpha   90.00
_cell.angle_beta   90.00
_cell.angle_gamma   90.00
#
_symmetry.space_group_name_H-M   'P 1'
#
loop_
_entity.id
_entity.type
_entity.pdbx_description
1 polymer ?
#
loop_
_entity_poly.entity_id
_entity_poly.type
_entity_poly.pdbx_seq_one_letter_code
_entity_poly.pdbx_strand_id
1 'polypeptide(L)'
;MKIAVSASKPDLASAVDPRFGRCDYFILVDSETMEFEVIENPNVSAPSGAGIQSAQLVAEKGAKVLITGSCGPNAFQTLQAAGVKVITGVSGVVRDVIQDFKAGKVQPVAQPNVSSPFGDKGGIGTGLGFGRGMGRGMGRGMGFASGQGPGVGRGAGRGRRFTPGTDRSGEGYGEAGSPQGGVPPSSSSPKLSFEEELEYLKKQVEFFSQQLKEITKRIAELEKKRSKKTSPF
;
A
#
# COMPACT_ATOMS: atom_id res chain seq x y z
N MET A 1 0.75 -5.60 -32.04
CA MET A 1 0.88 -6.06 -30.62
C MET A 1 0.01 -5.19 -29.72
N LYS A 2 -0.76 -5.77 -28.78
CA LYS A 2 -1.63 -4.98 -27.89
C LYS A 2 -0.93 -4.45 -26.63
N ILE A 3 -1.08 -3.15 -26.39
CA ILE A 3 -0.59 -2.42 -25.21
C ILE A 3 -1.82 -1.92 -24.43
N ALA A 4 -1.94 -2.29 -23.16
CA ALA A 4 -2.96 -1.76 -22.27
C ALA A 4 -2.39 -0.59 -21.45
N VAL A 5 -3.16 0.48 -21.28
CA VAL A 5 -2.81 1.64 -20.45
C VAL A 5 -3.94 1.91 -19.46
N SER A 6 -3.63 2.10 -18.18
CA SER A 6 -4.62 2.56 -17.20
C SER A 6 -4.95 4.04 -17.43
N ALA A 7 -6.22 4.39 -17.50
CA ALA A 7 -6.67 5.76 -17.80
C ALA A 7 -7.83 6.17 -16.89
N SER A 8 -7.88 7.46 -16.55
CA SER A 8 -8.97 8.02 -15.73
C SER A 8 -10.18 8.48 -16.56
N LYS A 9 -10.09 8.43 -17.90
CA LYS A 9 -11.15 8.83 -18.84
C LYS A 9 -11.05 7.96 -20.11
N PRO A 10 -12.16 7.79 -20.86
CA PRO A 10 -12.21 6.94 -22.05
C PRO A 10 -11.62 7.60 -23.30
N ASP A 11 -10.43 8.21 -23.20
CA ASP A 11 -9.81 8.95 -24.31
C ASP A 11 -8.27 8.87 -24.27
N LEU A 12 -7.61 8.92 -25.42
CA LEU A 12 -6.14 8.95 -25.56
C LEU A 12 -5.52 10.24 -25.02
N ALA A 13 -6.30 11.34 -24.97
CA ALA A 13 -5.89 12.57 -24.31
C ALA A 13 -6.03 12.51 -22.77
N SER A 14 -6.55 11.41 -22.24
CA SER A 14 -6.66 11.20 -20.80
C SER A 14 -5.29 11.05 -20.15
N ALA A 15 -5.24 11.39 -18.87
CA ALA A 15 -4.09 11.09 -18.04
C ALA A 15 -4.06 9.60 -17.68
N VAL A 16 -2.84 9.05 -17.57
CA VAL A 16 -2.61 7.71 -17.03
C VAL A 16 -3.07 7.67 -15.58
N ASP A 17 -3.90 6.68 -15.25
CA ASP A 17 -4.37 6.52 -13.88
C ASP A 17 -3.23 5.99 -13.00
N PRO A 18 -2.97 6.61 -11.84
CA PRO A 18 -1.95 6.14 -10.92
C PRO A 18 -2.24 4.76 -10.33
N ARG A 19 -3.49 4.26 -10.34
CA ARG A 19 -3.89 3.01 -9.67
C ARG A 19 -4.32 1.98 -10.72
N PHE A 20 -3.51 0.95 -10.97
CA PHE A 20 -3.90 -0.10 -11.93
C PHE A 20 -5.22 -0.81 -11.56
N GLY A 21 -5.30 -1.36 -10.34
CA GLY A 21 -6.40 -2.28 -10.00
C GLY A 21 -7.77 -1.61 -9.83
N ARG A 22 -7.80 -0.28 -9.77
CA ARG A 22 -9.02 0.53 -9.55
C ARG A 22 -9.08 1.74 -10.49
N CYS A 23 -8.37 1.70 -11.62
CA CYS A 23 -8.56 2.72 -12.64
C CYS A 23 -9.93 2.57 -13.27
N ASP A 24 -10.51 3.68 -13.73
CA ASP A 24 -11.85 3.68 -14.30
C ASP A 24 -11.88 3.01 -15.68
N TYR A 25 -10.81 3.18 -16.47
CA TYR A 25 -10.72 2.65 -17.83
C TYR A 25 -9.37 2.01 -18.14
N PHE A 26 -9.39 1.01 -19.02
CA PHE A 26 -8.23 0.48 -19.73
C PHE A 26 -8.33 0.87 -21.19
N ILE A 27 -7.27 1.49 -21.72
CA ILE A 27 -7.17 1.79 -23.14
C ILE A 27 -6.21 0.78 -23.75
N LEU A 28 -6.72 -0.08 -24.63
CA LEU A 28 -5.92 -1.05 -25.36
C LEU A 28 -5.60 -0.50 -26.73
N VAL A 29 -4.32 -0.34 -27.03
CA VAL A 29 -3.84 0.19 -28.30
C VAL A 29 -3.06 -0.89 -29.03
N ASP A 30 -3.33 -1.08 -30.31
CA ASP A 30 -2.46 -1.89 -31.15
C ASP A 30 -1.25 -1.06 -31.59
N SER A 31 -0.05 -1.56 -31.29
CA SER A 31 1.21 -0.94 -31.67
C SER A 31 1.39 -0.84 -33.20
N GLU A 32 0.74 -1.70 -33.98
CA GLU A 32 0.88 -1.76 -35.43
C GLU A 32 -0.08 -0.80 -36.13
N THR A 33 -1.37 -0.87 -35.82
CA THR A 33 -2.42 -0.07 -36.49
C THR A 33 -2.70 1.27 -35.81
N MET A 34 -2.25 1.47 -34.55
CA MET A 34 -2.61 2.60 -33.69
C MET A 34 -4.11 2.71 -33.38
N GLU A 35 -4.90 1.69 -33.70
CA GLU A 35 -6.29 1.59 -33.27
C GLU A 35 -6.35 1.36 -31.76
N PHE A 36 -7.36 1.94 -31.11
CA PHE A 36 -7.57 1.79 -29.68
C PHE A 36 -8.99 1.33 -29.36
N GLU A 37 -9.09 0.46 -28.35
CA GLU A 37 -10.33 0.02 -27.73
C GLU A 37 -10.33 0.56 -26.29
N VAL A 38 -11.45 1.13 -25.86
CA VAL A 38 -11.65 1.54 -24.47
C VAL A 38 -12.47 0.49 -23.75
N ILE A 39 -11.99 0.09 -22.58
CA ILE A 39 -12.66 -0.89 -21.72
C ILE A 39 -12.88 -0.25 -20.36
N GLU A 40 -14.13 -0.20 -19.92
CA GLU A 40 -14.47 0.23 -18.57
C GLU A 40 -14.12 -0.87 -17.56
N ASN A 41 -13.58 -0.49 -16.40
CA ASN A 41 -13.20 -1.43 -15.37
C ASN A 41 -14.37 -1.68 -14.41
N PRO A 42 -15.02 -2.85 -14.44
CA PRO A 42 -16.10 -3.16 -13.49
C PRO A 42 -15.58 -3.33 -12.05
N ASN A 43 -14.26 -3.46 -11.86
CA ASN A 43 -13.65 -3.83 -10.59
C ASN A 43 -13.22 -2.61 -9.74
N VAL A 44 -13.53 -1.38 -10.18
CA VAL A 44 -13.19 -0.14 -9.46
C VAL A 44 -13.73 -0.17 -8.02
N SER A 45 -14.97 -0.64 -7.86
CA SER A 45 -15.67 -0.73 -6.57
C SER A 45 -15.50 -2.06 -5.85
N ALA A 46 -14.63 -2.95 -6.33
CA ALA A 46 -14.45 -4.26 -5.71
C ALA A 46 -13.87 -4.11 -4.28
N PRO A 47 -14.51 -4.73 -3.26
CA PRO A 47 -14.09 -4.58 -1.87
C PRO A 47 -12.70 -5.19 -1.62
N SER A 48 -12.36 -6.24 -2.36
CA SER A 48 -11.03 -6.87 -2.35
C SER A 48 -10.72 -7.48 -3.72
N GLY A 49 -9.44 -7.69 -4.01
CA GLY A 49 -9.00 -8.38 -5.22
C GLY A 49 -9.15 -7.58 -6.53
N ALA A 50 -9.46 -6.28 -6.47
CA ALA A 50 -9.65 -5.41 -7.64
C ALA A 50 -8.51 -5.51 -8.66
N GLY A 51 -7.26 -5.55 -8.16
CA GLY A 51 -6.07 -5.69 -9.01
C GLY A 51 -5.92 -7.06 -9.69
N ILE A 52 -6.36 -8.15 -9.05
CA ILE A 52 -6.33 -9.50 -9.64
C ILE A 52 -7.37 -9.60 -10.76
N GLN A 53 -8.60 -9.15 -10.50
CA GLN A 53 -9.69 -9.17 -11.47
C GLN A 53 -9.38 -8.26 -12.66
N SER A 54 -8.82 -7.07 -12.42
CA SER A 54 -8.36 -6.16 -13.47
C SER A 54 -7.23 -6.76 -14.31
N ALA A 55 -6.28 -7.46 -13.67
CA ALA A 55 -5.21 -8.17 -14.37
C ALA A 55 -5.75 -9.27 -15.29
N GLN A 56 -6.73 -10.06 -14.82
CA GLN A 56 -7.40 -11.09 -15.62
C GLN A 56 -8.11 -10.47 -16.82
N LEU A 57 -8.89 -9.41 -16.62
CA LEU A 57 -9.61 -8.70 -17.68
C LEU A 57 -8.65 -8.21 -18.79
N VAL A 58 -7.53 -7.58 -18.41
CA VAL A 58 -6.53 -7.08 -19.36
C VAL A 58 -5.84 -8.23 -20.11
N ALA A 59 -5.55 -9.33 -19.42
CA ALA A 59 -4.95 -10.53 -20.03
C ALA A 59 -5.91 -11.21 -21.02
N GLU A 60 -7.19 -11.36 -20.67
CA GLU A 60 -8.24 -11.93 -21.53
C GLU A 60 -8.42 -11.14 -22.82
N LYS A 61 -8.25 -9.81 -22.75
CA LYS A 61 -8.29 -8.92 -23.93
C LYS A 61 -7.04 -9.01 -24.82
N GLY A 62 -6.06 -9.83 -24.40
CA GLY A 62 -4.88 -10.17 -25.18
C GLY A 62 -3.76 -9.13 -25.12
N ALA A 63 -3.76 -8.26 -24.11
CA ALA A 63 -2.68 -7.31 -23.90
C ALA A 63 -1.36 -8.05 -23.62
N LYS A 64 -0.27 -7.61 -24.25
CA LYS A 64 1.09 -8.15 -24.03
C LYS A 64 1.93 -7.25 -23.13
N VAL A 65 1.56 -5.98 -23.07
CA VAL A 65 2.21 -4.98 -22.23
C VAL A 65 1.12 -4.20 -21.50
N LEU A 66 1.32 -3.96 -20.21
CA LEU A 66 0.53 -3.05 -19.40
C LEU A 66 1.41 -1.87 -18.98
N ILE A 67 0.91 -0.64 -19.17
CA ILE A 67 1.51 0.58 -18.68
C ILE A 67 0.59 1.21 -17.64
N THR A 68 1.12 1.49 -16.45
CA THR A 68 0.35 2.07 -15.34
C THR A 68 1.23 2.95 -14.47
N GLY A 69 0.62 3.81 -13.66
CA GLY A 69 1.34 4.51 -12.60
C GLY A 69 1.79 3.56 -11.50
N SER A 70 0.89 2.76 -10.94
CA SER A 70 1.23 1.82 -9.88
C SER A 70 0.55 0.46 -10.03
N CYS A 71 1.30 -0.58 -9.67
CA CYS A 71 0.85 -1.97 -9.68
C CYS A 71 1.19 -2.64 -8.35
N GLY A 72 0.15 -3.14 -7.68
CA GLY A 72 0.31 -3.92 -6.46
C GLY A 72 0.87 -5.34 -6.71
N PRO A 73 1.38 -6.01 -5.67
CA PRO A 73 2.04 -7.32 -5.76
C PRO A 73 1.14 -8.41 -6.35
N ASN A 74 -0.13 -8.47 -5.92
CA ASN A 74 -1.08 -9.49 -6.38
C ASN A 74 -1.45 -9.32 -7.87
N ALA A 75 -1.62 -8.08 -8.30
CA ALA A 75 -1.89 -7.75 -9.70
C ALA A 75 -0.67 -8.08 -10.57
N PHE A 76 0.52 -7.72 -10.10
CA PHE A 76 1.78 -7.96 -10.80
C PHE A 76 2.04 -9.46 -11.00
N GLN A 77 1.84 -10.28 -9.96
CA GLN A 77 1.94 -11.74 -10.06
C GLN A 77 0.95 -12.32 -11.09
N THR A 78 -0.28 -11.82 -11.11
CA THR A 78 -1.32 -12.28 -12.04
C THR A 78 -0.98 -11.92 -13.49
N LEU A 79 -0.50 -10.69 -13.72
CA LEU A 79 -0.06 -10.23 -15.04
C LEU A 79 1.16 -11.01 -15.54
N GLN A 80 2.14 -11.27 -14.66
CA GLN A 80 3.30 -12.10 -15.01
C GLN A 80 2.91 -13.53 -15.35
N ALA A 81 2.02 -14.15 -14.56
CA ALA A 81 1.52 -15.50 -14.84
C ALA A 81 0.78 -15.58 -16.19
N ALA A 82 0.12 -14.50 -16.60
CA ALA A 82 -0.51 -14.36 -17.91
C ALA A 82 0.48 -13.98 -19.04
N GLY A 83 1.77 -13.81 -18.75
CA GLY A 83 2.79 -13.40 -19.72
C GLY A 83 2.69 -11.94 -20.18
N VAL A 84 2.01 -11.10 -19.40
CA VAL A 84 1.89 -9.65 -19.66
C VAL A 84 3.06 -8.92 -19.01
N LYS A 85 3.82 -8.16 -19.81
CA LYS A 85 4.91 -7.32 -19.31
C LYS A 85 4.33 -6.08 -18.65
N VAL A 86 4.81 -5.72 -17.47
CA VAL A 86 4.28 -4.57 -16.72
C VAL A 86 5.30 -3.45 -16.67
N ILE A 87 4.86 -2.24 -16.98
CA ILE A 87 5.60 -0.99 -16.86
C ILE A 87 4.87 -0.16 -15.80
N THR A 88 5.61 0.21 -14.75
CA THR A 88 5.07 1.02 -13.64
C THR A 88 5.84 2.33 -13.51
N GLY A 89 5.33 3.25 -12.70
CA GLY A 89 5.93 4.57 -12.46
C GLY A 89 5.68 5.56 -13.59
N VAL A 90 4.74 5.26 -14.49
CA VAL A 90 4.45 6.11 -15.64
C VAL A 90 3.32 7.08 -15.31
N SER A 91 3.49 8.33 -15.73
CA SER A 91 2.50 9.39 -15.57
C SER A 91 2.50 10.28 -16.82
N GLY A 92 1.44 11.07 -16.99
CA GLY A 92 1.26 11.92 -18.17
C GLY A 92 0.07 11.48 -19.02
N VAL A 93 0.05 11.91 -20.27
CA VAL A 93 -1.04 11.63 -21.22
C VAL A 93 -0.86 10.25 -21.86
N VAL A 94 -1.94 9.49 -21.99
CA VAL A 94 -1.91 8.12 -22.55
C VAL A 94 -1.24 8.08 -23.92
N ARG A 95 -1.58 9.02 -24.82
CA ARG A 95 -0.96 9.14 -26.15
C ARG A 95 0.57 9.25 -26.07
N ASP A 96 1.08 10.13 -25.21
CA ASP A 96 2.52 10.40 -25.10
C ASP A 96 3.25 9.19 -24.53
N VAL A 97 2.63 8.53 -23.55
CA VAL A 97 3.15 7.30 -22.95
C VAL A 97 3.28 6.16 -23.96
N ILE A 98 2.31 6.02 -24.87
CA ILE A 98 2.39 5.02 -25.95
C ILE A 98 3.53 5.36 -26.92
N GLN A 99 3.74 6.65 -27.21
CA GLN A 99 4.85 7.10 -28.06
C GLN A 99 6.20 6.84 -27.39
N ASP A 100 6.33 7.14 -26.11
CA ASP A 100 7.54 6.88 -25.33
C ASP A 100 7.85 5.39 -25.22
N PHE A 101 6.80 4.54 -25.16
CA PHE A 101 6.95 3.09 -25.24
C PHE A 101 7.45 2.65 -26.61
N LYS A 102 6.89 3.17 -27.71
CA LYS A 102 7.38 2.90 -29.07
C LYS A 102 8.83 3.38 -29.27
N ALA A 103 9.20 4.48 -28.64
CA ALA A 103 10.56 5.03 -28.67
C ALA A 103 11.54 4.28 -27.73
N GLY A 104 11.07 3.29 -26.97
CA GLY A 104 11.90 2.50 -26.05
C GLY A 104 12.35 3.25 -24.79
N LYS A 105 11.75 4.41 -24.48
CA LYS A 105 12.11 5.22 -23.29
C LYS A 105 11.56 4.65 -21.99
N VAL A 106 10.46 3.90 -22.06
CA VAL A 106 9.88 3.19 -20.90
C VAL A 106 10.13 1.70 -21.03
N GLN A 107 10.66 1.11 -19.96
CA GLN A 107 11.08 -0.29 -19.92
C GLN A 107 10.23 -1.08 -18.92
N PRO A 108 9.95 -2.36 -19.21
CA PRO A 108 9.23 -3.23 -18.29
C PRO A 108 10.00 -3.42 -16.99
N VAL A 109 9.28 -3.36 -15.87
CA VAL A 109 9.85 -3.58 -14.55
C VAL A 109 9.71 -5.05 -14.15
N ALA A 110 10.74 -5.57 -13.48
CA ALA A 110 10.75 -6.94 -12.96
C ALA A 110 10.10 -7.08 -11.57
N GLN A 111 9.75 -5.96 -10.92
CA GLN A 111 9.21 -5.91 -9.56
C GLN A 111 8.05 -4.90 -9.46
N PRO A 112 7.07 -5.11 -8.57
CA PRO A 112 5.99 -4.15 -8.32
C PRO A 112 6.50 -2.90 -7.61
N ASN A 113 5.83 -1.76 -7.81
CA ASN A 113 6.23 -0.47 -7.23
C ASN A 113 5.41 -0.03 -6.00
N VAL A 114 4.47 -0.85 -5.55
CA VAL A 114 3.69 -0.62 -4.33
C VAL A 114 4.02 -1.69 -3.30
N SER A 115 4.30 -1.29 -2.07
CA SER A 115 4.54 -2.19 -0.95
C SER A 115 3.29 -2.99 -0.58
N SER A 116 3.45 -4.29 -0.32
CA SER A 116 2.40 -5.13 0.26
C SER A 116 2.02 -4.61 1.65
N PRO A 117 0.73 -4.30 1.92
CA PRO A 117 0.27 -3.99 3.28
C PRO A 117 0.24 -5.23 4.19
N PHE A 118 0.24 -6.43 3.58
CA PHE A 118 0.41 -7.70 4.28
C PHE A 118 1.90 -8.04 4.33
N GLY A 119 2.43 -8.15 5.55
CA GLY A 119 3.86 -8.14 5.83
C GLY A 119 4.66 -9.29 5.25
N ASP A 120 5.64 -8.94 4.43
CA ASP A 120 6.92 -9.66 4.33
C ASP A 120 7.76 -9.33 5.58
N LYS A 121 7.42 -9.97 6.69
CA LYS A 121 8.39 -10.16 7.77
C LYS A 121 9.36 -11.26 7.36
N GLY A 122 10.49 -10.84 6.81
CA GLY A 122 11.75 -11.57 6.88
C GLY A 122 12.01 -12.58 5.76
N GLY A 123 12.82 -12.17 4.79
CA GLY A 123 13.40 -13.10 3.83
C GLY A 123 14.40 -12.45 2.88
N ILE A 124 15.69 -12.72 3.13
CA ILE A 124 16.81 -12.66 2.17
C ILE A 124 17.46 -11.28 1.98
N GLY A 125 18.16 -10.85 3.03
CA GLY A 125 19.32 -9.96 2.89
C GLY A 125 20.54 -10.77 2.44
N THR A 126 20.68 -10.99 1.14
CA THR A 126 21.94 -11.44 0.53
C THR A 126 22.91 -10.26 0.53
N GLY A 127 23.55 -10.03 1.67
CA GLY A 127 24.52 -8.97 1.87
C GLY A 127 25.73 -9.49 2.61
N LEU A 128 26.65 -10.09 1.86
CA LEU A 128 28.01 -10.40 2.28
C LEU A 128 28.70 -9.09 2.71
N GLY A 129 28.63 -8.78 4.00
CA GLY A 129 29.24 -7.59 4.59
C GLY A 129 30.23 -8.00 5.68
N PHE A 130 31.46 -8.29 5.29
CA PHE A 130 32.62 -8.35 6.18
C PHE A 130 32.81 -6.97 6.84
N GLY A 131 32.18 -6.78 7.99
CA GLY A 131 32.25 -5.55 8.81
C GLY A 131 32.91 -5.83 10.15
N ARG A 132 34.24 -5.81 10.14
CA ARG A 132 35.18 -5.76 11.27
C ARG A 132 34.67 -4.87 12.42
N GLY A 133 34.11 -5.49 13.46
CA GLY A 133 33.72 -4.86 14.72
C GLY A 133 34.31 -5.60 15.90
N MET A 134 35.51 -5.20 16.30
CA MET A 134 36.30 -5.76 17.40
C MET A 134 35.62 -5.47 18.75
N GLY A 135 34.98 -6.48 19.35
CA GLY A 135 34.33 -6.40 20.66
C GLY A 135 34.70 -7.61 21.53
N ARG A 136 35.95 -7.59 22.01
CA ARG A 136 36.55 -8.56 22.92
C ARG A 136 35.82 -8.53 24.28
N GLY A 137 35.16 -9.61 24.66
CA GLY A 137 34.43 -9.69 25.95
C GLY A 137 34.16 -11.14 26.36
N MET A 138 35.19 -11.76 26.91
CA MET A 138 35.26 -13.11 27.47
C MET A 138 34.14 -13.38 28.48
N GLY A 139 33.57 -14.58 28.45
CA GLY A 139 32.62 -15.05 29.45
C GLY A 139 33.21 -15.36 30.84
N ARG A 140 32.34 -15.97 31.66
CA ARG A 140 32.52 -16.51 33.02
C ARG A 140 32.53 -15.50 34.18
N GLY A 141 31.52 -15.63 35.04
CA GLY A 141 31.52 -15.02 36.37
C GLY A 141 30.23 -15.30 37.14
N MET A 142 30.13 -16.49 37.73
CA MET A 142 29.17 -16.85 38.76
C MET A 142 29.63 -16.26 40.10
N GLY A 143 28.77 -15.52 40.82
CA GLY A 143 29.15 -14.95 42.11
C GLY A 143 28.03 -14.16 42.79
N PHE A 144 27.46 -14.77 43.82
CA PHE A 144 26.67 -14.13 44.89
C PHE A 144 27.52 -13.07 45.61
N ALA A 145 26.93 -11.91 45.98
CA ALA A 145 27.21 -11.18 47.25
C ALA A 145 26.63 -9.75 47.25
N SER A 146 25.67 -9.53 48.15
CA SER A 146 25.58 -8.43 49.15
C SER A 146 26.09 -7.00 48.84
N GLY A 147 25.22 -6.01 49.13
CA GLY A 147 25.59 -4.62 49.47
C GLY A 147 24.76 -3.59 48.70
N GLN A 148 23.63 -3.08 49.20
CA GLN A 148 23.47 -2.02 50.22
C GLN A 148 24.03 -0.64 49.77
N GLY A 149 23.12 0.30 49.47
CA GLY A 149 23.40 1.74 49.43
C GLY A 149 22.49 2.56 48.49
N PRO A 150 21.65 3.49 49.00
CA PRO A 150 20.93 4.47 48.19
C PRO A 150 21.74 5.77 48.08
N GLY A 151 22.16 6.14 46.86
CA GLY A 151 22.95 7.35 46.59
C GLY A 151 22.11 8.46 45.96
N VAL A 152 21.72 9.43 46.77
CA VAL A 152 21.10 10.70 46.37
C VAL A 152 22.16 11.60 45.72
N GLY A 153 21.97 11.96 44.44
CA GLY A 153 22.82 12.91 43.71
C GLY A 153 22.05 14.15 43.26
N ARG A 154 21.99 15.18 44.12
CA ARG A 154 21.61 16.56 43.76
C ARG A 154 22.76 17.20 42.99
N GLY A 155 22.56 17.48 41.71
CA GLY A 155 23.51 18.22 40.87
C GLY A 155 22.85 19.46 40.26
N ALA A 156 23.01 20.60 40.93
CA ALA A 156 22.62 21.91 40.42
C ALA A 156 23.61 22.39 39.34
N GLY A 157 23.13 22.54 38.11
CA GLY A 157 23.90 23.10 36.99
C GLY A 157 23.31 24.43 36.51
N ARG A 158 23.83 25.54 37.05
CA ARG A 158 23.67 26.89 36.50
C ARG A 158 24.47 26.99 35.19
N GLY A 159 23.81 27.34 34.09
CA GLY A 159 24.45 27.64 32.80
C GLY A 159 23.71 28.77 32.08
N ARG A 160 24.43 29.86 31.85
CA ARG A 160 23.97 31.19 31.41
C ARG A 160 23.35 31.18 30.00
N ARG A 161 22.36 32.05 29.76
CA ARG A 161 22.43 32.97 28.61
C ARG A 161 21.70 34.28 28.90
N PHE A 162 22.42 35.35 28.61
CA PHE A 162 22.15 36.76 28.85
C PHE A 162 21.83 37.35 27.48
N THR A 163 20.70 38.03 27.32
CA THR A 163 20.44 38.96 26.20
C THR A 163 19.72 40.18 26.74
N PRO A 164 20.27 41.40 26.55
CA PRO A 164 19.67 42.64 27.03
C PRO A 164 18.69 43.19 25.98
N GLY A 165 17.52 43.64 26.41
CA GLY A 165 16.54 44.30 25.55
C GLY A 165 15.55 45.06 26.42
N THR A 166 15.72 46.37 26.48
CA THR A 166 14.91 47.35 27.20
C THR A 166 13.60 47.61 26.44
N ASP A 167 12.47 47.29 27.04
CA ASP A 167 11.15 47.74 26.60
C ASP A 167 10.69 48.95 27.44
N ARG A 168 10.63 50.06 26.73
CA ARG A 168 10.14 51.36 27.11
C ARG A 168 8.64 51.40 26.76
N SER A 169 7.85 51.83 27.73
CA SER A 169 6.49 52.40 27.61
C SER A 169 6.00 52.77 26.21
N GLY A 170 4.76 52.36 25.86
CA GLY A 170 4.02 52.99 24.76
C GLY A 170 2.82 52.19 24.26
N GLU A 171 1.68 52.44 24.89
CA GLU A 171 0.38 52.74 24.26
C GLU A 171 -0.13 51.85 23.11
N GLY A 172 -1.25 51.18 23.38
CA GLY A 172 -2.00 50.42 22.40
C GLY A 172 -2.94 51.26 21.54
N TYR A 173 -3.27 50.70 20.38
CA TYR A 173 -4.56 50.83 19.72
C TYR A 173 -4.93 49.46 19.14
N GLY A 174 -6.16 49.02 19.39
CA GLY A 174 -6.65 47.72 18.99
C GLY A 174 -7.12 47.70 17.53
N GLU A 175 -6.97 46.54 16.89
CA GLU A 175 -7.76 46.18 15.71
C GLU A 175 -7.96 44.67 15.68
N ALA A 176 -9.18 44.25 15.34
CA ALA A 176 -9.69 42.90 15.46
C ALA A 176 -9.05 41.94 14.45
N GLY A 177 -8.26 40.99 14.95
CA GLY A 177 -7.65 39.91 14.18
C GLY A 177 -8.45 38.59 14.28
N SER A 178 -8.76 38.03 13.12
CA SER A 178 -9.43 36.75 12.88
C SER A 178 -8.76 35.56 13.60
N PRO A 179 -9.52 34.51 13.99
CA PRO A 179 -8.94 33.32 14.60
C PRO A 179 -8.10 32.53 13.58
N GLN A 180 -6.79 32.50 13.79
CA GLN A 180 -5.87 31.64 13.06
C GLN A 180 -6.20 30.17 13.30
N GLY A 181 -6.36 29.44 12.20
CA GLY A 181 -6.58 28.00 12.17
C GLY A 181 -5.47 27.25 12.90
N GLY A 182 -5.84 26.65 14.02
CA GLY A 182 -5.05 25.61 14.67
C GLY A 182 -5.00 24.39 13.76
N VAL A 183 -3.78 23.97 13.45
CA VAL A 183 -3.44 22.62 12.97
C VAL A 183 -4.19 21.58 13.81
N PRO A 184 -4.93 20.62 13.21
CA PRO A 184 -5.56 19.57 13.98
C PRO A 184 -4.47 18.70 14.65
N PRO A 185 -4.54 18.47 15.97
CA PRO A 185 -3.64 17.51 16.61
C PRO A 185 -3.93 16.11 16.04
N SER A 186 -2.86 15.47 15.58
CA SER A 186 -2.83 14.07 15.21
C SER A 186 -3.54 13.22 16.25
N SER A 187 -4.55 12.47 15.83
CA SER A 187 -5.29 11.50 16.63
C SER A 187 -4.33 10.44 17.16
N SER A 188 -3.88 10.61 18.40
CA SER A 188 -3.30 9.53 19.19
C SER A 188 -4.44 8.60 19.58
N SER A 189 -4.64 7.53 18.82
CA SER A 189 -5.51 6.42 19.24
C SER A 189 -5.09 5.97 20.65
N PRO A 190 -6.02 5.72 21.57
CA PRO A 190 -5.68 5.10 22.84
C PRO A 190 -5.06 3.73 22.54
N LYS A 191 -3.85 3.50 23.07
CA LYS A 191 -3.22 2.18 23.03
C LYS A 191 -4.09 1.26 23.89
N LEU A 192 -4.95 0.47 23.24
CA LEU A 192 -5.70 -0.59 23.89
C LEU A 192 -4.70 -1.51 24.59
N SER A 193 -5.04 -1.97 25.80
CA SER A 193 -4.20 -2.91 26.51
C SER A 193 -4.10 -4.21 25.72
N PHE A 194 -2.96 -4.90 25.82
CA PHE A 194 -2.71 -6.16 25.11
C PHE A 194 -3.81 -7.20 25.32
N GLU A 195 -4.46 -7.17 26.49
CA GLU A 195 -5.56 -8.06 26.86
C GLU A 195 -6.86 -7.71 26.10
N GLU A 196 -7.17 -6.42 25.94
CA GLU A 196 -8.34 -5.95 25.19
C GLU A 196 -8.20 -6.22 23.69
N GLU A 197 -7.00 -6.06 23.12
CA GLU A 197 -6.73 -6.41 21.72
C GLU A 197 -6.91 -7.91 21.47
N LEU A 198 -6.48 -8.75 22.41
CA LEU A 198 -6.62 -10.20 22.32
C LEU A 198 -8.10 -10.62 22.39
N GLU A 199 -8.88 -10.00 23.27
CA GLU A 199 -10.32 -10.26 23.38
C GLU A 199 -11.07 -9.79 22.12
N TYR A 200 -10.70 -8.63 21.57
CA TYR A 200 -11.27 -8.12 20.33
C TYR A 200 -11.00 -9.05 19.14
N LEU A 201 -9.75 -9.50 18.98
CA LEU A 201 -9.37 -10.45 17.92
C LEU A 201 -10.10 -11.79 18.07
N LYS A 202 -10.28 -12.30 19.29
CA LYS A 202 -11.07 -13.51 19.54
C LYS A 202 -12.53 -13.34 19.14
N LYS A 203 -13.17 -12.22 19.51
CA LYS A 203 -14.55 -11.89 19.10
C LYS A 203 -14.66 -11.77 17.58
N GLN A 204 -13.63 -11.22 16.94
CA GLN A 204 -13.57 -11.10 15.48
C GLN A 204 -13.47 -12.47 14.79
N VAL A 205 -12.68 -13.40 15.35
CA VAL A 205 -12.60 -14.80 14.87
C VAL A 205 -13.95 -15.51 15.03
N GLU A 206 -14.62 -15.37 16.17
CA GLU A 206 -15.94 -15.97 16.38
C GLU A 206 -16.97 -15.44 15.39
N PHE A 207 -17.00 -14.12 15.16
CA PHE A 207 -17.89 -13.50 14.19
C PHE A 207 -17.67 -14.05 12.77
N PHE A 208 -16.42 -14.09 12.30
CA PHE A 208 -16.13 -14.65 10.98
C PHE A 208 -16.41 -16.15 10.90
N SER A 209 -16.21 -16.90 11.99
CA SER A 209 -16.55 -18.33 12.03
C SER A 209 -18.05 -18.56 11.82
N GLN A 210 -18.92 -17.68 12.35
CA GLN A 210 -20.36 -17.76 12.15
C GLN A 210 -20.72 -17.45 10.69
N GLN A 211 -20.10 -16.41 10.10
CA GLN A 211 -20.30 -16.09 8.68
C GLN A 211 -19.86 -17.24 7.76
N LEU A 212 -18.73 -17.90 8.05
CA LEU A 212 -18.28 -19.06 7.30
C LEU A 212 -19.27 -20.23 7.38
N LYS A 213 -19.85 -20.48 8.57
CA LYS A 213 -20.90 -21.50 8.74
C LYS A 213 -22.16 -21.19 7.93
N GLU A 214 -22.55 -19.92 7.84
CA GLU A 214 -23.71 -19.50 7.06
C GLU A 214 -23.48 -19.65 5.56
N ILE A 215 -22.32 -19.20 5.08
CA ILE A 215 -21.93 -19.31 3.66
C ILE A 215 -21.85 -20.78 3.24
N THR A 216 -21.21 -21.63 4.05
CA THR A 216 -21.10 -23.07 3.76
C THR A 216 -22.47 -23.76 3.73
N LYS A 217 -23.38 -23.40 4.63
CA LYS A 217 -24.77 -23.89 4.60
C LYS A 217 -25.49 -23.48 3.31
N ARG A 218 -25.33 -22.24 2.86
CA ARG A 218 -25.94 -21.74 1.62
C ARG A 218 -25.36 -22.44 0.38
N ILE A 219 -24.06 -22.73 0.37
CA ILE A 219 -23.42 -23.53 -0.70
C ILE A 219 -24.04 -24.93 -0.75
N ALA A 220 -24.13 -25.63 0.39
CA ALA A 220 -24.71 -26.97 0.45
C ALA A 220 -26.19 -26.99 0.02
N GLU A 221 -26.98 -25.97 0.37
CA GLU A 221 -28.35 -25.82 -0.10
C GLU A 221 -28.45 -25.62 -1.61
N LEU A 222 -27.55 -24.81 -2.19
CA LEU A 222 -27.50 -24.57 -3.63
C LEU A 222 -27.03 -25.81 -4.40
N GLU A 223 -26.07 -26.57 -3.88
CA GLU A 223 -25.66 -27.85 -4.45
C GLU A 223 -26.81 -28.88 -4.44
N LYS A 224 -27.57 -28.95 -3.35
CA LYS A 224 -28.75 -29.81 -3.23
C LYS A 224 -29.89 -29.38 -4.16
N LYS A 225 -30.03 -28.08 -4.43
CA LYS A 225 -30.97 -27.55 -5.44
C LYS A 225 -30.50 -27.85 -6.87
N ARG A 226 -29.19 -27.83 -7.12
CA ARG A 226 -28.59 -28.18 -8.42
C ARG A 226 -28.81 -29.65 -8.74
N SER A 227 -28.58 -30.56 -7.79
CA SER A 227 -28.75 -32.01 -8.00
C SER A 227 -30.21 -32.41 -8.26
N LYS A 228 -31.20 -31.72 -7.67
CA LYS A 228 -32.63 -31.94 -7.94
C LYS A 228 -33.11 -31.41 -9.30
N LYS A 229 -32.40 -30.48 -9.93
CA LYS A 229 -32.73 -29.96 -11.27
C LYS A 229 -32.13 -30.78 -12.40
N THR A 230 -31.15 -31.64 -12.13
CA THR A 230 -30.40 -32.42 -13.13
C THR A 230 -30.85 -33.88 -13.26
N SER A 231 -31.99 -34.26 -12.66
CA SER A 231 -32.64 -35.56 -12.90
C SER A 231 -33.78 -35.41 -13.92
N PRO A 232 -33.53 -35.60 -15.22
CA PRO A 232 -34.60 -35.76 -16.21
C PRO A 232 -35.25 -37.14 -16.05
N PHE A 233 -36.55 -37.19 -16.33
CA PHE A 233 -37.25 -38.41 -16.73
C PHE A 233 -36.59 -39.03 -17.97
#